data_AF-A0A372MDD5-F1
#
_entry.id   AF-A0A372MDD5-F1
#
_cell.length_a   1.000
_cell.length_b   1.000
_cell.length_c   1.000
_cell.angle_alpha   90.00
_cell.angle_beta   90.00
_cell.angle_gamma   90.00
#
_symmetry.space_group_name_H-M   'P 1'
#
loop_
_entity.id
_entity.type
_entity.pdbx_description
1 polymer ?
#
loop_
_entity_poly.entity_id
_entity_poly.type
_entity_poly.pdbx_seq_one_letter_code
_entity_poly.pdbx_strand_id
1 'polypeptide(L)'
;MRFVPNGLARAAVRFKPASFVGTFVALLMASLIVSACGILLETGLRASVPAERYAHAPVVAAADQYEYVVTGSGEDREEEAVPLPDTARVDAGLVDRAARAPGARAAVADFSFPVRGGDGALTGHGWGSHAFTGTALASGSAPRGGEVVLDADTARTAKAGVGDTIVLETAA
;
A
#
# COMPACT_ATOMS: atom_id res chain seq x y z
N MET A 1 -56.61 19.76 -10.56
CA MET A 1 -55.75 19.80 -11.77
C MET A 1 -55.75 18.42 -12.39
N ARG A 2 -56.38 18.25 -13.56
CA ARG A 2 -56.66 16.95 -14.19
C ARG A 2 -55.60 16.69 -15.27
N PHE A 3 -54.76 15.68 -15.09
CA PHE A 3 -53.71 15.31 -16.05
C PHE A 3 -54.33 15.00 -17.43
N VAL A 4 -53.81 15.68 -18.44
CA VAL A 4 -54.21 15.57 -19.86
C VAL A 4 -53.68 14.22 -20.41
N PRO A 5 -54.46 13.47 -21.22
CA PRO A 5 -54.12 12.10 -21.54
C PRO A 5 -52.96 12.05 -22.54
N ASN A 6 -52.00 11.16 -22.29
CA ASN A 6 -50.82 10.87 -23.13
C ASN A 6 -51.16 10.29 -24.52
N GLY A 7 -52.38 10.50 -25.03
CA GLY A 7 -52.93 9.87 -26.23
C GLY A 7 -52.20 10.30 -27.51
N LEU A 8 -51.89 11.60 -27.65
CA LEU A 8 -51.14 12.11 -28.80
C LEU A 8 -49.67 11.64 -28.79
N ALA A 9 -49.04 11.60 -27.61
CA ALA A 9 -47.69 11.07 -27.44
C ALA A 9 -47.62 9.57 -27.78
N ARG A 10 -48.59 8.77 -27.32
CA ARG A 10 -48.69 7.34 -27.69
C ARG A 10 -48.96 7.13 -29.17
N ALA A 11 -49.78 7.98 -29.80
CA ALA A 11 -50.05 7.92 -31.23
C ALA A 11 -48.79 8.21 -32.07
N ALA A 12 -47.97 9.17 -31.66
CA ALA A 12 -46.69 9.50 -32.31
C ALA A 12 -45.68 8.34 -32.22
N VAL A 13 -45.56 7.69 -31.06
CA VAL A 13 -44.69 6.50 -30.88
C VAL A 13 -45.11 5.36 -31.81
N ARG A 14 -46.43 5.17 -31.98
CA ARG A 14 -46.99 4.10 -32.83
C ARG A 14 -46.75 4.34 -34.32
N PHE A 15 -46.62 5.59 -34.74
CA PHE A 15 -46.45 5.96 -36.16
C PHE A 15 -44.99 5.85 -36.64
N LYS A 16 -44.00 5.98 -35.73
CA LYS A 16 -42.56 5.89 -36.05
C LYS A 16 -41.75 5.16 -34.95
N PRO A 17 -42.02 3.87 -34.70
CA PRO A 17 -41.42 3.13 -33.58
C PRO A 17 -39.89 3.08 -33.64
N ALA A 18 -39.31 2.92 -34.84
CA ALA A 18 -37.85 2.85 -35.02
C ALA A 18 -37.13 4.12 -34.56
N SER A 19 -37.69 5.31 -34.83
CA SER A 19 -37.09 6.59 -34.42
C SER A 19 -37.12 6.78 -32.91
N PHE A 20 -38.22 6.39 -32.25
CA PHE A 20 -38.33 6.46 -30.79
C PHE A 20 -37.41 5.46 -30.10
N VAL A 21 -37.28 4.23 -30.62
CA VAL A 21 -36.32 3.24 -30.13
C VAL A 21 -34.89 3.77 -30.29
N GLY A 22 -34.55 4.34 -31.44
CA GLY A 22 -33.23 4.93 -31.69
C GLY A 22 -32.88 6.04 -30.69
N THR A 23 -33.77 7.02 -30.49
CA THR A 23 -33.56 8.10 -29.52
C THR A 23 -33.50 7.57 -28.08
N PHE A 24 -34.35 6.61 -27.73
CA PHE A 24 -34.33 5.98 -26.41
C PHE A 24 -32.98 5.29 -26.14
N VAL A 25 -32.50 4.48 -27.09
CA VAL A 25 -31.21 3.79 -26.97
C VAL A 25 -30.05 4.79 -26.90
N ALA A 26 -30.08 5.85 -27.70
CA ALA A 26 -29.06 6.90 -27.68
C ALA A 26 -29.01 7.62 -26.31
N LEU A 27 -30.15 8.04 -25.77
CA LEU A 27 -30.23 8.67 -24.45
C LEU A 27 -29.84 7.70 -23.32
N LEU A 28 -30.24 6.43 -23.43
CA LEU A 28 -29.87 5.39 -22.49
C LEU A 28 -28.34 5.20 -22.46
N MET A 29 -27.69 5.07 -23.63
CA MET A 29 -26.24 4.97 -23.71
C MET A 29 -25.52 6.22 -23.21
N ALA A 30 -26.00 7.41 -23.56
CA ALA A 30 -25.44 8.66 -23.03
C ALA A 30 -25.51 8.69 -21.49
N SER A 31 -26.66 8.33 -20.91
CA SER A 31 -26.83 8.29 -19.45
C SER A 31 -25.92 7.25 -18.78
N LEU A 32 -25.72 6.09 -19.41
CA LEU A 32 -24.83 5.04 -18.91
C LEU A 32 -23.38 5.50 -18.90
N ILE A 33 -22.91 6.13 -19.98
CA ILE A 33 -21.54 6.67 -20.05
C ILE A 33 -21.31 7.73 -18.97
N VAL A 34 -22.22 8.70 -18.84
CA VAL A 34 -22.13 9.75 -17.82
C VAL A 34 -22.12 9.14 -16.41
N SER A 35 -22.99 8.16 -16.15
CA SER A 35 -23.04 7.48 -14.85
C SER A 35 -21.77 6.68 -14.57
N ALA A 36 -21.24 5.96 -15.55
CA ALA A 36 -20.00 5.19 -15.42
C ALA A 36 -18.80 6.11 -15.13
N CYS A 37 -18.66 7.22 -15.87
CA CYS A 37 -17.62 8.22 -15.60
C CYS A 37 -17.78 8.82 -14.20
N GLY A 38 -19.02 9.12 -13.76
CA GLY A 38 -19.29 9.63 -12.41
C GLY A 38 -18.90 8.64 -11.31
N ILE A 39 -19.21 7.36 -11.48
CA ILE A 39 -18.80 6.30 -10.54
C ILE A 39 -17.27 6.19 -10.49
N LEU A 40 -16.60 6.16 -11.65
CA LEU A 40 -15.15 6.09 -11.71
C LEU A 40 -14.49 7.30 -11.03
N LEU A 41 -15.00 8.51 -11.27
CA LEU A 41 -14.50 9.72 -10.62
C LEU A 41 -14.69 9.67 -9.10
N GLU A 42 -15.87 9.28 -8.63
CA GLU A 42 -16.15 9.15 -7.19
C GLU A 42 -15.23 8.11 -6.54
N THR A 43 -14.97 6.99 -7.22
CA THR A 43 -14.01 5.99 -6.73
C THR A 43 -12.60 6.55 -6.67
N GLY A 44 -12.17 7.34 -7.67
CA GLY A 44 -10.85 7.96 -7.67
C GLY A 44 -10.69 9.02 -6.57
N LEU A 45 -11.73 9.81 -6.32
CA LEU A 45 -11.72 10.85 -5.28
C LEU A 45 -11.78 10.28 -3.86
N ARG A 46 -12.51 9.17 -3.66
CA ARG A 46 -12.61 8.50 -2.36
C ARG A 46 -11.58 7.40 -2.16
N ALA A 47 -10.78 7.06 -3.17
CA ALA A 47 -9.72 6.08 -3.04
C ALA A 47 -8.66 6.63 -2.07
N SER A 48 -8.75 6.19 -0.82
CA SER A 48 -7.70 6.30 0.16
C SER A 48 -7.32 4.90 0.60
N VAL A 49 -6.04 4.55 0.53
CA VAL A 49 -5.52 3.33 1.15
C VAL A 49 -5.08 3.73 2.55
N PRO A 50 -5.84 3.40 3.61
CA PRO A 50 -5.39 3.70 4.96
C PRO A 50 -4.07 2.98 5.22
N ALA A 51 -3.15 3.65 5.92
CA ALA A 51 -1.91 3.00 6.34
C ALA A 51 -2.27 1.87 7.32
N GLU A 52 -1.98 0.62 6.96
CA GLU A 52 -2.24 -0.51 7.86
C GLU A 52 -1.09 -0.69 8.85
N ARG A 53 0.08 -1.12 8.38
CA ARG A 53 1.28 -1.37 9.21
C ARG A 53 1.70 -0.16 10.03
N TYR A 54 1.66 1.02 9.42
CA TYR A 54 2.10 2.27 10.06
C TYR A 54 0.94 3.11 10.58
N ALA A 55 -0.26 2.53 10.77
CA ALA A 55 -1.44 3.25 11.28
C ALA A 55 -1.17 4.04 12.57
N HIS A 56 -0.26 3.53 13.40
CA HIS A 56 0.10 4.10 14.70
C HIS A 56 1.46 4.82 14.70
N ALA A 57 2.07 5.04 13.53
CA ALA A 57 3.29 5.81 13.37
C ALA A 57 2.96 7.19 12.76
N PRO A 58 2.98 8.28 13.56
CA PRO A 58 2.64 9.61 13.06
C PRO A 58 3.60 10.14 12.00
N VAL A 59 4.84 9.64 12.00
CA VAL A 59 5.90 10.04 11.07
C VAL A 59 6.64 8.79 10.62
N VAL A 60 6.83 8.66 9.30
CA VAL A 60 7.69 7.66 8.67
C VAL A 60 8.77 8.39 7.89
N ALA A 61 10.03 8.10 8.20
CA ALA A 61 11.18 8.59 7.45
C ALA A 61 11.69 7.47 6.55
N ALA A 62 11.71 7.70 5.24
CA ALA A 62 12.19 6.76 4.24
C ALA A 62 13.26 7.42 3.35
N ALA A 63 14.11 6.60 2.74
CA ALA A 63 15.05 7.07 1.75
C ALA A 63 14.30 7.43 0.46
N ASP A 64 14.73 8.51 -0.19
CA ASP A 64 14.27 8.84 -1.53
C ASP A 64 14.64 7.72 -2.50
N GLN A 65 13.66 7.28 -3.30
CA GLN A 65 13.85 6.20 -4.28
C GLN A 65 14.19 6.73 -5.67
N TYR A 66 14.45 8.02 -5.79
CA TYR A 66 14.84 8.67 -7.03
C TYR A 66 16.23 9.30 -6.92
N GLU A 67 16.96 9.24 -8.03
CA GLU A 67 18.11 10.09 -8.29
C GLU A 67 17.66 11.23 -9.21
N TYR A 68 18.10 12.46 -8.91
CA TYR A 68 17.79 13.63 -9.72
C TYR A 68 18.96 13.90 -10.67
N VAL A 69 18.80 13.47 -11.92
CA VAL A 69 19.82 13.63 -12.96
C VAL A 69 19.64 15.02 -13.59
N VAL A 70 20.67 15.84 -13.45
CA VAL A 70 20.70 17.18 -14.06
C VAL A 70 21.39 17.09 -15.42
N THR A 71 20.70 17.53 -16.46
CA THR A 71 21.23 17.65 -17.81
C THR A 71 21.16 19.09 -18.32
N GLY A 72 21.95 19.40 -19.35
CA GLY A 72 22.03 20.76 -19.91
C GLY A 72 22.74 21.78 -19.01
N SER A 73 22.66 23.06 -19.39
CA SER A 73 23.26 24.17 -18.65
C SER A 73 22.58 25.50 -18.99
N GLY A 74 22.62 26.48 -18.08
CA GLY A 74 22.01 27.79 -18.31
C GLY A 74 20.49 27.70 -18.39
N GLU A 75 19.92 28.21 -19.49
CA GLU A 75 18.47 28.18 -19.74
C GLU A 75 17.94 26.80 -20.14
N ASP A 76 18.81 25.91 -20.63
CA ASP A 76 18.46 24.52 -21.02
C ASP A 76 18.72 23.52 -19.88
N ARG A 77 18.85 23.99 -18.63
CA ARG A 77 19.07 23.10 -17.48
C ARG A 77 17.77 22.39 -17.12
N GLU A 78 17.79 21.07 -17.22
CA GLU A 78 16.68 20.19 -16.85
C GLU A 78 17.10 19.25 -15.71
N GLU A 79 16.17 18.96 -14.81
CA GLU A 79 16.36 18.04 -13.68
C GLU A 79 15.27 16.97 -13.78
N GLU A 80 15.69 15.73 -13.98
CA GLU A 80 14.80 14.59 -14.17
C GLU A 80 14.95 13.60 -13.02
N ALA A 81 13.82 13.15 -12.47
CA ALA A 81 13.78 12.12 -11.43
C ALA A 81 13.83 10.73 -12.07
N VAL A 82 14.93 10.01 -11.84
CA VAL A 82 15.15 8.65 -12.33
C VAL A 82 15.05 7.68 -11.15
N PRO A 83 14.21 6.62 -11.23
CA PRO A 83 14.10 5.66 -10.13
C PRO A 83 15.42 4.91 -9.94
N LEU A 84 15.81 4.72 -8.68
CA LEU A 84 16.99 3.95 -8.34
C LEU A 84 16.82 2.48 -8.75
N PRO A 85 17.86 1.82 -9.28
CA PRO A 85 17.79 0.41 -9.69
C PRO A 85 17.64 -0.52 -8.48
N ASP A 86 18.23 -0.14 -7.35
CA ASP A 86 18.11 -0.82 -6.08
C ASP A 86 17.28 0.01 -5.10
N THR A 87 16.66 -0.66 -4.14
CA THR A 87 15.88 0.03 -3.11
C THR A 87 16.82 0.82 -2.20
N ALA A 88 16.66 2.14 -2.12
CA ALA A 88 17.49 2.96 -1.23
C ALA A 88 17.26 2.60 0.24
N ARG A 89 18.31 2.72 1.05
CA ARG A 89 18.31 2.34 2.47
C ARG A 89 18.59 3.56 3.34
N VAL A 90 17.94 3.59 4.50
CA VAL A 90 18.24 4.51 5.59
C VAL A 90 19.10 3.76 6.60
N ASP A 91 20.17 4.38 7.09
CA ASP A 91 21.01 3.78 8.13
C ASP A 91 20.18 3.60 9.42
N ALA A 92 20.14 2.36 9.93
CA ALA A 92 19.44 2.02 11.15
C ALA A 92 19.99 2.79 12.37
N GLY A 93 21.27 3.19 12.37
CA GLY A 93 21.88 4.02 13.41
C GLY A 93 21.25 5.41 13.55
N LEU A 94 20.47 5.86 12.56
CA LEU A 94 19.71 7.12 12.65
C LEU A 94 18.57 7.04 13.66
N VAL A 95 18.13 5.85 14.05
CA VAL A 95 17.05 5.66 15.03
C VAL A 95 17.36 6.34 16.37
N ASP A 96 18.62 6.29 16.81
CA ASP A 96 19.05 6.90 18.07
C ASP A 96 18.97 8.42 18.02
N ARG A 97 19.23 9.01 16.85
CA ARG A 97 19.07 10.45 16.62
C ARG A 97 17.60 10.83 16.55
N ALA A 98 16.79 10.04 15.85
CA ALA A 98 15.35 10.25 15.73
C ALA A 98 14.65 10.15 17.10
N ALA A 99 15.05 9.20 17.96
CA ALA A 99 14.51 9.03 19.30
C ALA A 99 14.80 10.22 20.23
N ARG A 100 15.84 11.01 19.94
CA ARG A 100 16.20 12.22 20.71
C ARG A 100 15.59 13.50 20.14
N ALA A 101 14.88 13.42 19.01
CA ALA A 101 14.26 14.59 18.41
C ALA A 101 13.16 15.17 19.33
N PRO A 102 13.03 16.50 19.43
CA PRO A 102 11.97 17.12 20.21
C PRO A 102 10.58 16.62 19.76
N GLY A 103 9.77 16.14 20.72
CA GLY A 103 8.44 15.60 20.46
C GLY A 103 8.40 14.12 20.07
N ALA A 104 9.55 13.47 19.85
CA ALA A 104 9.60 12.03 19.63
C ALA A 104 9.45 11.28 20.96
N ARG A 105 8.45 10.40 21.06
CA ARG A 105 8.30 9.48 22.20
C ARG A 105 9.21 8.25 22.06
N ALA A 106 9.32 7.74 20.84
CA ALA A 106 10.12 6.58 20.48
C ALA A 106 10.43 6.65 18.98
N ALA A 107 11.52 6.02 18.57
CA ALA A 107 11.82 5.76 17.17
C ALA A 107 12.17 4.28 17.01
N VAL A 108 11.78 3.71 15.87
CA VAL A 108 11.99 2.30 15.54
C VAL A 108 12.60 2.22 14.16
N ALA A 109 13.72 1.51 14.03
CA ALA A 109 14.26 1.15 12.73
C ALA A 109 13.44 -0.01 12.16
N ASP A 110 12.73 0.21 11.06
CA ASP A 110 12.00 -0.85 10.36
C ASP A 110 12.77 -1.30 9.12
N PHE A 111 13.04 -2.59 9.05
CA PHE A 111 13.63 -3.22 7.87
C PHE A 111 13.22 -4.68 7.81
N SER A 112 13.18 -5.20 6.58
CA SER A 112 12.94 -6.61 6.30
C SER A 112 13.97 -7.13 5.31
N PHE A 113 14.31 -8.40 5.44
CA PHE A 113 15.26 -9.07 4.56
C PHE A 113 14.82 -10.52 4.33
N PRO A 114 15.08 -11.09 3.15
CA PRO A 114 14.75 -12.48 2.88
C PRO A 114 15.63 -13.40 3.73
N VAL A 115 15.02 -14.45 4.28
CA VAL A 115 15.67 -15.49 5.07
C VAL A 115 15.22 -16.84 4.53
N ARG A 116 16.06 -17.86 4.60
CA ARG A 116 15.68 -19.26 4.40
C ARG A 116 15.83 -20.05 5.69
N GLY A 117 14.86 -20.88 5.98
CA GLY A 117 14.89 -21.80 7.11
C GLY A 117 14.46 -23.20 6.63
N GLY A 118 15.38 -24.15 6.63
CA GLY A 118 15.18 -25.43 5.94
C GLY A 118 14.82 -25.20 4.46
N ASP A 119 13.76 -25.84 3.98
CA ASP A 119 13.27 -25.68 2.60
C ASP A 119 12.35 -24.47 2.39
N GLY A 120 12.06 -23.69 3.45
CA GLY A 120 11.10 -22.59 3.43
C GLY A 120 11.72 -21.21 3.21
N ALA A 121 11.05 -20.38 2.41
CA ALA A 121 11.33 -18.95 2.33
C ALA A 121 10.61 -18.21 3.46
N LEU A 122 11.36 -17.40 4.20
CA LEU A 122 10.91 -16.61 5.35
C LEU A 122 11.29 -15.14 5.14
N THR A 123 10.66 -14.25 5.89
CA THR A 123 11.06 -12.84 5.95
C THR A 123 11.56 -12.52 7.35
N GLY A 124 12.81 -12.09 7.44
CA GLY A 124 13.40 -11.56 8.66
C GLY A 124 12.98 -10.10 8.85
N HIS A 125 12.77 -9.72 10.10
CA HIS A 125 12.44 -8.36 10.50
C HIS A 125 13.36 -7.90 11.63
N GLY A 126 13.65 -6.60 11.66
CA GLY A 126 14.24 -6.01 12.86
C GLY A 126 13.32 -6.19 14.06
N TRP A 127 13.87 -6.51 15.24
CA TRP A 127 13.05 -6.74 16.44
C TRP A 127 12.08 -5.59 16.72
N GLY A 128 12.53 -4.34 16.55
CA GLY A 128 11.69 -3.15 16.77
C GLY A 128 10.42 -3.12 15.91
N SER A 129 10.41 -3.73 14.73
CA SER A 129 9.28 -3.74 13.80
C SER A 129 8.01 -4.37 14.37
N HIS A 130 8.11 -5.22 15.40
CA HIS A 130 6.93 -5.81 16.07
C HIS A 130 6.01 -4.74 16.70
N ALA A 131 6.55 -3.56 17.00
CA ALA A 131 5.76 -2.44 17.53
C ALA A 131 4.66 -1.97 16.56
N PHE A 132 4.82 -2.22 15.26
CA PHE A 132 3.88 -1.82 14.22
C PHE A 132 2.80 -2.89 13.95
N THR A 133 3.07 -4.15 14.25
CA THR A 133 2.14 -5.26 14.00
C THR A 133 1.24 -5.57 15.19
N GLY A 134 1.52 -4.99 16.37
CA GLY A 134 0.75 -5.25 17.59
C GLY A 134 0.91 -6.68 18.13
N THR A 135 1.87 -7.45 17.60
CA THR A 135 2.12 -8.82 18.00
C THR A 135 2.90 -8.83 19.32
N ALA A 136 2.30 -9.36 20.37
CA ALA A 136 2.97 -9.57 21.65
C ALA A 136 3.77 -10.88 21.64
N LEU A 137 4.89 -10.90 22.37
CA LEU A 137 5.68 -12.11 22.56
C LEU A 137 4.87 -13.12 23.38
N ALA A 138 4.59 -14.29 22.79
CA ALA A 138 3.83 -15.34 23.47
C ALA A 138 4.64 -16.12 24.52
N SER A 139 5.95 -16.29 24.26
CA SER A 139 6.86 -17.04 25.13
C SER A 139 8.31 -16.55 24.98
N GLY A 140 9.10 -16.64 26.04
CA GLY A 140 10.51 -16.23 26.05
C GLY A 140 10.70 -14.76 26.38
N SER A 141 11.77 -14.16 25.86
CA SER A 141 12.12 -12.75 26.04
C SER A 141 12.49 -12.08 24.73
N ALA A 142 12.63 -10.74 24.72
CA ALA A 142 13.18 -10.03 23.58
C ALA A 142 14.55 -10.62 23.17
N PRO A 143 14.80 -10.82 21.86
CA PRO A 143 15.99 -11.46 21.37
C PRO A 143 17.23 -10.59 21.61
N ARG A 144 18.33 -11.22 21.99
CA ARG A 144 19.67 -10.64 22.04
C ARG A 144 20.42 -10.90 20.74
N GLY A 145 21.68 -10.46 20.67
CA GLY A 145 22.54 -10.76 19.52
C GLY A 145 22.67 -12.27 19.32
N GLY A 146 22.36 -12.73 18.10
CA GLY A 146 22.36 -14.15 17.74
C GLY A 146 21.08 -14.92 18.07
N GLU A 147 20.09 -14.27 18.70
CA GLU A 147 18.78 -14.84 18.98
C GLU A 147 17.75 -14.34 17.97
N VAL A 148 16.70 -15.14 17.74
CA VAL A 148 15.59 -14.79 16.85
C VAL A 148 14.27 -15.15 17.51
N VAL A 149 13.20 -14.47 17.10
CA VAL A 149 11.83 -14.81 17.46
C VAL A 149 11.13 -15.32 16.22
N LEU A 150 10.47 -16.46 16.35
CA LEU A 150 9.69 -17.08 15.28
C LEU A 150 8.20 -16.82 15.52
N ASP A 151 7.45 -16.63 14.44
CA ASP A 151 6.00 -16.74 14.52
C ASP A 151 5.57 -18.18 14.82
N ALA A 152 4.32 -18.35 15.25
CA ALA A 152 3.80 -19.64 15.70
C ALA A 152 3.81 -20.72 14.60
N ASP A 153 3.69 -20.34 13.33
CA ASP A 153 3.62 -21.30 12.22
C ASP A 153 5.03 -21.74 11.84
N THR A 154 5.97 -20.82 11.79
CA THR A 154 7.39 -21.09 11.57
C THR A 154 7.96 -21.94 12.70
N ALA A 155 7.68 -21.62 13.98
CA ALA A 155 8.13 -22.42 15.13
C ALA A 155 7.58 -23.87 15.08
N ARG A 156 6.30 -24.04 14.74
CA ARG A 156 5.68 -25.36 14.58
C ARG A 156 6.29 -26.16 13.43
N THR A 157 6.53 -25.51 12.30
CA THR A 157 7.12 -26.13 11.11
C THR A 157 8.56 -26.57 11.38
N ALA A 158 9.35 -25.72 12.05
CA ALA A 158 10.71 -26.03 12.48
C ALA A 158 10.79 -27.02 13.66
N LYS A 159 9.65 -27.28 14.34
CA LYS A 159 9.58 -28.04 15.60
C LYS A 159 10.54 -27.49 16.66
N ALA A 160 10.67 -26.17 16.72
CA ALA A 160 11.58 -25.47 17.60
C ALA A 160 10.83 -24.80 18.77
N GLY A 161 11.38 -24.91 19.97
CA GLY A 161 10.96 -24.21 21.17
C GLY A 161 11.93 -23.10 21.59
N VAL A 162 11.56 -22.36 22.64
CA VAL A 162 12.43 -21.33 23.23
C VAL A 162 13.70 -21.99 23.77
N GLY A 163 14.86 -21.50 23.33
CA GLY A 163 16.18 -22.01 23.71
C GLY A 163 16.78 -23.00 22.72
N ASP A 164 16.04 -23.43 21.70
CA ASP A 164 16.57 -24.29 20.64
C ASP A 164 17.43 -23.50 19.64
N THR A 165 18.39 -24.20 19.04
CA THR A 165 19.22 -23.65 17.95
C THR A 165 18.58 -23.97 16.61
N ILE A 166 18.41 -22.95 15.78
CA ILE A 166 17.95 -23.08 14.39
C ILE A 166 18.99 -22.53 13.42
N VAL A 167 19.03 -23.09 12.21
CA VAL A 167 19.87 -22.58 11.13
C VAL A 167 19.00 -21.76 10.19
N LEU A 168 19.42 -20.52 9.97
CA LEU A 168 18.80 -19.59 9.04
C LEU A 168 19.87 -19.08 8.08
N GLU A 169 19.54 -19.05 6.80
CA GLU A 169 20.40 -18.53 5.74
C GLU A 169 19.86 -17.19 5.25
N THR A 170 20.70 -16.16 5.21
CA THR A 170 20.35 -14.88 4.60
C THR A 170 21.00 -14.80 3.21
N ALA A 171 20.42 -14.01 2.31
CA ALA A 171 21.14 -13.65 1.09
C ALA A 171 22.45 -12.91 1.48
N ALA A 172 23.55 -13.31 0.85
CA ALA A 172 24.86 -12.66 1.00
C ALA A 172 24.91 -11.33 0.26
#